data_AF-A0A836REU7-F1
#
_entry.id   AF-A0A836REU7-F1
#
_cell.length_a   1.000
_cell.length_b   1.000
_cell.length_c   1.000
_cell.angle_alpha   90.00
_cell.angle_beta   90.00
_cell.angle_gamma   90.00
#
_symmetry.space_group_name_H-M   'P 1'
#
loop_
_entity.id
_entity.type
_entity.pdbx_description
1 polymer ?
#
loop_
_entity_poly.entity_id
_entity_poly.type
_entity_poly.pdbx_seq_one_letter_code
_entity_poly.pdbx_strand_id
1 'polypeptide(L)'
;MKIDIRDRIAGAIYGVALGDAMGMPAYFFPDQTREKFGWIEDFLDAPSDHPVHKGFVAGQITDDTEQTLAIAQAIIDEGKVTLEGIAKALLNWYESVGGDDSSYVGPSTKAAMKRIKAGEDLMITGITGTTNGAVMRISPIELIHPGD
;
A
#
# COMPACT_ATOMS: atom_id res chain seq x y z
N MET A 1 -17.09 -24.02 12.62
CA MET A 1 -17.79 -22.74 12.36
C MET A 1 -17.52 -22.35 10.92
N LYS A 2 -18.54 -22.03 10.12
CA LYS A 2 -18.35 -21.55 8.74
C LYS A 2 -18.19 -20.03 8.82
N ILE A 3 -17.05 -19.50 8.39
CA ILE A 3 -16.78 -18.05 8.38
C ILE A 3 -17.55 -17.43 7.21
N ASP A 4 -18.29 -16.35 7.47
CA ASP A 4 -19.06 -15.62 6.48
C ASP A 4 -18.16 -14.93 5.43
N ILE A 5 -18.67 -14.72 4.22
CA ILE A 5 -17.91 -14.05 3.16
C ILE A 5 -17.58 -12.60 3.53
N ARG A 6 -18.50 -11.90 4.20
CA ARG A 6 -18.24 -10.54 4.68
C ARG A 6 -17.10 -10.52 5.69
N ASP A 7 -17.07 -11.47 6.61
CA ASP A 7 -16.00 -11.60 7.59
C ASP A 7 -14.65 -11.92 6.94
N ARG A 8 -14.64 -12.69 5.84
CA ARG A 8 -13.43 -12.96 5.06
C ARG A 8 -12.91 -11.72 4.35
N ILE A 9 -13.81 -10.95 3.72
CA ILE A 9 -13.46 -9.70 3.05
C ILE A 9 -12.93 -8.68 4.07
N ALA A 10 -13.66 -8.49 5.18
CA ALA A 10 -13.21 -7.62 6.26
C ALA A 10 -11.87 -8.07 6.84
N GLY A 11 -11.71 -9.37 7.09
CA GLY A 11 -10.47 -9.96 7.58
C GLY A 11 -9.29 -9.78 6.62
N ALA A 12 -9.51 -9.81 5.30
CA ALA A 12 -8.47 -9.55 4.32
C ALA A 12 -8.01 -8.07 4.34
N ILE A 13 -8.95 -7.12 4.36
CA ILE A 13 -8.63 -5.69 4.45
C ILE A 13 -7.97 -5.34 5.79
N TYR A 14 -8.48 -5.88 6.90
CA TYR A 14 -7.84 -5.73 8.21
C TYR A 14 -6.48 -6.41 8.26
N GLY A 15 -6.31 -7.55 7.60
CA GLY A 15 -5.03 -8.25 7.52
C GLY A 15 -3.95 -7.40 6.84
N VAL A 16 -4.30 -6.69 5.77
CA VAL A 16 -3.40 -5.70 5.13
C VAL A 16 -3.03 -4.62 6.14
N ALA A 17 -4.01 -3.94 6.74
CA ALA A 17 -3.76 -2.82 7.66
C ALA A 17 -2.96 -3.21 8.90
N LEU A 18 -3.28 -4.35 9.50
CA LEU A 18 -2.61 -4.84 10.70
C LEU A 18 -1.19 -5.31 10.37
N GLY A 19 -1.00 -6.02 9.25
CA GLY A 19 0.32 -6.50 8.83
C GLY A 19 1.25 -5.35 8.46
N ASP A 20 0.73 -4.37 7.74
CA ASP A 20 1.40 -3.11 7.41
C ASP A 20 1.83 -2.38 8.70
N ALA A 21 0.88 -2.01 9.57
CA ALA A 21 1.18 -1.26 10.79
C ALA A 21 2.12 -2.00 11.76
N MET A 22 2.07 -3.34 11.78
CA MET A 22 2.99 -4.18 12.57
C MET A 22 4.40 -4.19 11.99
N GLY A 23 4.53 -4.15 10.65
CA GLY A 23 5.80 -4.12 9.94
C GLY A 23 6.44 -2.72 9.85
N MET A 24 5.63 -1.66 9.95
CA MET A 24 6.03 -0.25 9.84
C MET A 24 7.32 0.13 10.61
N PRO A 25 7.53 -0.27 11.88
CA PRO A 25 8.74 0.11 12.62
C PRO A 25 10.01 -0.67 12.21
N ALA A 26 9.87 -1.77 11.44
CA ALA A 26 11.01 -2.61 11.06
C ALA A 26 11.90 -1.93 9.99
N TYR A 27 13.21 -2.06 10.16
CA TYR A 27 14.17 -1.63 9.14
C TYR A 27 14.18 -2.57 7.94
N PHE A 28 14.72 -2.08 6.82
CA PHE A 28 14.86 -2.84 5.57
C PHE A 28 15.73 -4.09 5.70
N PHE A 29 16.64 -4.13 6.68
CA PHE A 29 17.48 -5.29 6.94
C PHE A 29 17.06 -5.97 8.25
N PRO A 30 16.74 -7.28 8.23
CA PRO A 30 16.27 -8.00 9.40
C PRO A 30 17.21 -7.91 10.62
N ASP A 31 18.53 -7.88 10.40
CA ASP A 31 19.49 -7.81 11.50
C ASP A 31 19.46 -6.47 12.23
N GLN A 32 19.18 -5.37 11.53
CA GLN A 32 18.99 -4.05 12.17
C GLN A 32 17.71 -4.04 13.01
N THR A 33 16.63 -4.62 12.49
CA THR A 33 15.38 -4.79 13.24
C THR A 33 15.59 -5.63 14.49
N ARG A 34 16.33 -6.74 14.39
CA ARG A 34 16.66 -7.61 15.52
C ARG A 34 17.56 -6.92 16.55
N GLU A 35 18.55 -6.16 16.11
CA GLU A 35 19.42 -5.39 17.00
C GLU A 35 18.62 -4.34 17.77
N LYS A 36 17.68 -3.66 17.10
CA LYS A 36 16.86 -2.61 17.70
C LYS A 36 15.76 -3.14 18.64
N PHE A 37 15.04 -4.16 18.20
CA PHE A 37 13.78 -4.58 18.82
C PHE A 37 13.77 -6.04 19.29
N GLY A 38 14.73 -6.86 18.85
CA GLY A 38 14.64 -8.32 18.99
C GLY A 38 13.53 -8.88 18.09
N TRP A 39 12.38 -9.16 18.70
CA TRP A 39 11.17 -9.59 17.99
C TRP A 39 10.06 -8.57 18.22
N ILE A 40 9.37 -8.17 17.14
CA ILE A 40 8.25 -7.23 17.23
C ILE A 40 7.00 -8.04 17.59
N GLU A 41 6.44 -7.77 18.76
CA GLU A 41 5.26 -8.47 19.32
C GLU A 41 4.05 -7.56 19.52
N ASP A 42 4.22 -6.26 19.34
CA ASP A 42 3.14 -5.26 19.43
C ASP A 42 3.37 -4.15 18.40
N PHE A 43 2.40 -3.25 18.25
CA PHE A 43 2.58 -2.03 17.47
C PHE A 43 3.56 -1.09 18.17
N LEU A 44 4.56 -0.62 17.41
CA LEU A 44 5.60 0.25 17.92
C LEU A 44 5.71 1.53 17.09
N ASP A 45 6.14 2.61 17.73
CA ASP A 45 6.54 3.82 17.03
C ASP A 45 7.75 3.51 16.11
N ALA A 46 7.83 4.21 14.99
CA ALA A 46 9.00 4.12 14.14
C ALA A 46 10.24 4.67 14.86
N PRO A 47 11.41 4.04 14.72
CA PRO A 47 12.66 4.60 15.19
C PRO A 47 12.90 6.03 14.66
N SER A 48 13.49 6.90 15.49
CA SER A 48 13.81 8.29 15.12
C SER A 48 14.82 8.41 13.98
N ASP A 49 15.51 7.32 13.67
CA ASP A 49 16.50 7.13 12.62
C ASP A 49 15.99 6.23 11.48
N HIS A 50 14.71 5.85 11.50
CA HIS A 50 14.12 5.05 10.43
C HIS A 50 14.16 5.85 9.10
N PRO A 51 14.61 5.26 7.98
CA PRO A 51 14.86 5.99 6.74
C PRO A 51 13.59 6.57 6.09
N VAL A 52 12.43 5.97 6.34
CA VAL A 52 11.15 6.35 5.70
C VAL A 52 10.12 6.80 6.73
N HIS A 53 9.71 5.91 7.63
CA HIS A 53 8.65 6.13 8.62
C HIS A 53 9.03 6.97 9.85
N LYS A 54 10.14 7.73 9.84
CA LYS A 54 10.55 8.53 11.00
C LYS A 54 9.39 9.42 11.48
N GLY A 55 9.04 9.28 12.76
CA GLY A 55 7.96 10.06 13.39
C GLY A 55 6.56 9.44 13.26
N PHE A 56 6.44 8.26 12.64
CA PHE A 56 5.20 7.49 12.65
C PHE A 56 5.00 6.86 14.03
N VAL A 57 3.73 6.77 14.44
CA VAL A 57 3.33 6.25 15.75
C VAL A 57 2.85 4.81 15.66
N ALA A 58 2.84 4.11 16.79
CA ALA A 58 2.34 2.75 16.92
C ALA A 58 0.94 2.61 16.29
N GLY A 59 0.80 1.64 15.38
CA GLY A 59 -0.47 1.31 14.71
C GLY A 59 -0.76 2.19 13.49
N GLN A 60 0.12 3.12 13.14
CA GLN A 60 -0.01 3.92 11.93
C GLN A 60 0.27 3.06 10.69
N ILE A 61 -0.67 3.09 9.75
CA ILE A 61 -0.57 2.40 8.45
C ILE A 61 0.40 3.12 7.50
N THR A 62 0.88 2.40 6.48
CA THR A 62 1.76 2.93 5.43
C THR A 62 1.08 2.91 4.04
N ASP A 63 1.90 3.08 3.00
CA ASP A 63 1.46 3.25 1.62
C ASP A 63 0.79 1.99 1.08
N ASP A 64 1.13 0.81 1.63
CA ASP A 64 0.46 -0.47 1.38
C ASP A 64 -1.05 -0.36 1.63
N THR A 65 -1.45 0.05 2.84
CA THR A 65 -2.87 0.18 3.21
C THR A 65 -3.52 1.39 2.56
N GLU A 66 -2.85 2.54 2.54
CA GLU A 66 -3.43 3.75 1.97
C GLU A 66 -3.79 3.57 0.49
N GLN A 67 -2.90 2.96 -0.30
CA GLN A 67 -3.17 2.68 -1.72
C GLN A 67 -4.21 1.57 -1.89
N THR A 68 -4.21 0.56 -1.02
CA THR A 68 -5.27 -0.46 -0.98
C THR A 68 -6.65 0.18 -0.81
N LEU A 69 -6.78 1.09 0.15
CA LEU A 69 -8.05 1.79 0.42
C LEU A 69 -8.43 2.75 -0.70
N ALA A 70 -7.46 3.45 -1.30
CA ALA A 70 -7.71 4.32 -2.45
C ALA A 70 -8.27 3.52 -3.65
N ILE A 71 -7.70 2.34 -3.94
CA ILE A 71 -8.18 1.44 -4.99
C ILE A 71 -9.58 0.92 -4.65
N ALA A 72 -9.79 0.46 -3.41
CA ALA A 72 -11.09 -0.04 -2.97
C ALA A 72 -12.19 1.04 -3.12
N GLN A 73 -11.89 2.28 -2.72
CA GLN A 73 -12.83 3.40 -2.86
C GLN A 73 -13.17 3.69 -4.32
N ALA A 74 -12.17 3.69 -5.21
CA ALA A 74 -12.40 3.90 -6.65
C ALA A 74 -13.32 2.83 -7.25
N ILE A 75 -13.13 1.56 -6.87
CA ILE A 75 -13.98 0.45 -7.31
C ILE A 75 -15.41 0.62 -6.80
N ILE A 76 -15.58 1.02 -5.53
CA ILE A 76 -16.89 1.29 -4.92
C ILE A 76 -17.60 2.43 -5.66
N ASP A 77 -16.89 3.52 -5.94
CA ASP A 77 -17.46 4.71 -6.58
C ASP A 77 -17.88 4.44 -8.04
N GLU A 78 -17.10 3.66 -8.78
CA GLU A 78 -17.38 3.34 -10.18
C GLU A 78 -18.25 2.09 -10.36
N GLY A 79 -18.41 1.28 -9.32
CA GLY A 79 -19.12 0.00 -9.35
C GLY A 79 -18.45 -1.07 -10.22
N LYS A 80 -17.19 -0.87 -10.62
CA LYS A 80 -16.39 -1.78 -11.45
C LYS A 80 -14.90 -1.45 -11.36
N VAL A 81 -14.06 -2.36 -11.83
CA VAL A 81 -12.62 -2.12 -12.00
C VAL A 81 -12.38 -1.42 -13.33
N THR A 82 -11.73 -0.26 -13.29
CA THR A 82 -11.23 0.43 -14.49
C THR A 82 -9.77 0.82 -14.31
N LEU A 83 -9.02 0.87 -15.42
CA LEU A 83 -7.64 1.34 -15.39
C LEU A 83 -7.57 2.82 -15.05
N GLU A 84 -8.48 3.61 -15.62
CA GLU A 84 -8.56 5.06 -15.43
C GLU A 84 -8.88 5.42 -13.98
N GLY A 85 -9.85 4.72 -13.37
CA GLY A 85 -10.24 4.91 -11.98
C GLY A 85 -9.11 4.58 -11.01
N ILE A 86 -8.44 3.44 -11.20
CA ILE A 86 -7.29 3.05 -10.38
C ILE A 86 -6.12 4.02 -10.58
N ALA A 87 -5.79 4.37 -11.83
CA ALA A 87 -4.72 5.32 -12.11
C ALA A 87 -4.98 6.67 -11.45
N LYS A 88 -6.21 7.18 -11.54
CA LYS A 88 -6.64 8.42 -10.88
C LYS A 88 -6.54 8.32 -9.36
N ALA A 89 -7.00 7.22 -8.76
CA ALA A 89 -6.93 7.02 -7.32
C ALA A 89 -5.49 7.02 -6.80
N LEU A 90 -4.60 6.29 -7.48
CA LEU A 90 -3.18 6.24 -7.16
C LEU A 90 -2.49 7.58 -7.37
N LEU A 91 -2.87 8.32 -8.41
CA LEU A 91 -2.35 9.66 -8.68
C LEU A 91 -2.78 10.66 -7.59
N ASN A 92 -4.03 10.62 -7.16
CA ASN A 92 -4.54 11.46 -6.09
C ASN A 92 -3.83 11.15 -4.76
N TRP A 93 -3.67 9.87 -4.42
CA TRP A 93 -2.89 9.45 -3.25
C TRP A 93 -1.44 9.97 -3.36
N TYR A 94 -0.80 9.76 -4.51
CA TYR A 94 0.57 10.20 -4.78
C TYR A 94 0.76 11.70 -4.53
N GLU A 95 -0.15 12.52 -5.02
CA GLU A 95 -0.11 13.97 -4.80
C GLU A 95 -0.36 14.35 -3.34
N SER A 96 -1.27 13.64 -2.66
CA SER A 96 -1.60 13.91 -1.26
C SER A 96 -0.42 13.68 -0.30
N VAL A 97 0.50 12.78 -0.64
CA VAL A 97 1.68 12.45 0.18
C VAL A 97 2.94 13.22 -0.24
N GLY A 98 2.82 14.22 -1.13
CA GLY A 98 3.93 15.07 -1.57
C GLY A 98 4.63 14.63 -2.87
N GLY A 99 4.13 13.59 -3.53
CA GLY A 99 4.56 13.20 -4.88
C GLY A 99 6.06 12.90 -5.00
N ASP A 100 6.73 13.61 -5.92
CA ASP A 100 8.13 13.39 -6.26
C ASP A 100 9.08 13.62 -5.08
N ASP A 101 8.72 14.56 -4.20
CA ASP A 101 9.53 14.99 -3.07
C ASP A 101 9.34 14.11 -1.82
N SER A 102 8.36 13.19 -1.87
CA SER A 102 8.03 12.31 -0.76
C SER A 102 9.03 11.17 -0.61
N SER A 103 9.70 11.04 0.53
CA SER A 103 10.56 9.88 0.84
C SER A 103 9.75 8.59 1.07
N TYR A 104 8.44 8.73 1.26
CA TYR A 104 7.50 7.67 1.53
C TYR A 104 7.09 6.90 0.26
N VAL A 105 7.12 7.56 -0.90
CA VAL A 105 6.75 6.89 -2.16
C VAL A 105 7.94 6.12 -2.74
N GLY A 106 7.75 4.82 -2.95
CA GLY A 106 8.74 3.95 -3.58
C GLY A 106 9.11 4.34 -5.02
N PRO A 107 10.31 3.96 -5.50
CA PRO A 107 10.85 4.42 -6.79
C PRO A 107 10.04 3.95 -8.01
N SER A 108 9.52 2.71 -8.00
CA SER A 108 8.68 2.21 -9.09
C SER A 108 7.36 2.98 -9.19
N THR A 109 6.73 3.28 -8.04
CA THR A 109 5.50 4.08 -7.99
C THR A 109 5.75 5.49 -8.49
N LYS A 110 6.82 6.16 -8.05
CA LYS A 110 7.22 7.48 -8.57
C LYS A 110 7.39 7.47 -10.09
N ALA A 111 8.13 6.49 -10.62
CA ALA A 111 8.36 6.38 -12.06
C ALA A 111 7.06 6.17 -12.84
N ALA A 112 6.16 5.31 -12.34
CA ALA A 112 4.85 5.11 -12.95
C ALA A 112 4.00 6.39 -12.92
N MET A 113 3.89 7.06 -11.77
CA MET A 113 3.08 8.28 -11.63
C MET A 113 3.56 9.41 -12.54
N LYS A 114 4.87 9.57 -12.75
CA LYS A 114 5.41 10.55 -13.70
C LYS A 114 4.95 10.30 -15.14
N ARG A 115 4.97 9.05 -15.57
CA ARG A 115 4.55 8.64 -16.93
C ARG A 115 3.04 8.83 -17.11
N ILE A 116 2.23 8.47 -16.10
CA ILE A 116 0.79 8.73 -16.09
C ILE A 116 0.51 10.24 -16.20
N LYS A 117 1.21 11.08 -15.41
CA LYS A 117 1.08 12.55 -15.50
C LYS A 117 1.46 13.12 -16.86
N ALA A 118 2.42 12.49 -17.55
CA ALA A 118 2.82 12.86 -18.90
C ALA A 118 1.80 12.44 -19.99
N GLY A 119 0.72 11.76 -19.62
CA GLY A 119 -0.31 11.29 -20.55
C GLY A 119 0.09 10.03 -21.32
N GLU A 120 1.06 9.26 -20.81
CA GLU A 120 1.40 7.96 -21.40
C GLU A 120 0.28 6.93 -21.21
N ASP A 121 0.25 5.93 -22.09
CA ASP A 121 -0.74 4.86 -22.06
C ASP A 121 -0.65 4.04 -20.75
N LEU A 122 -1.78 3.90 -20.07
CA LEU A 122 -1.90 3.15 -18.82
C LEU A 122 -1.57 1.66 -19.00
N MET A 123 -1.77 1.10 -20.19
CA MET A 123 -1.49 -0.32 -20.50
C MET A 123 0.01 -0.68 -20.43
N ILE A 124 0.89 0.30 -20.63
CA ILE A 124 2.35 0.10 -20.63
C ILE A 124 3.04 0.82 -19.49
N THR A 125 2.30 1.64 -18.73
CA THR A 125 2.86 2.39 -17.63
C THR A 125 2.93 1.50 -16.38
N GLY A 126 4.13 1.35 -15.82
CA GLY A 126 4.35 0.54 -14.61
C GLY A 126 4.69 -0.94 -14.85
N ILE A 127 4.66 -1.45 -16.09
CA ILE A 127 5.00 -2.86 -16.41
C ILE A 127 6.46 -3.23 -16.12
N THR A 128 7.34 -2.24 -16.03
CA THR A 128 8.77 -2.41 -15.73
C THR A 128 9.08 -2.20 -14.24
N GLY A 129 8.07 -2.18 -13.38
CA GLY A 129 8.26 -2.11 -11.93
C GLY A 129 9.08 -3.29 -11.42
N THR A 130 10.02 -3.01 -10.50
CA THR A 130 10.93 -4.02 -9.93
C THR A 130 10.72 -4.23 -8.44
N THR A 131 9.69 -3.60 -7.88
CA THR A 131 9.33 -3.64 -6.45
C THR A 131 7.95 -4.29 -6.26
N ASN A 132 7.57 -4.58 -5.02
CA ASN A 132 6.30 -5.20 -4.65
C ASN A 132 5.08 -4.25 -4.70
N GLY A 133 5.25 -2.99 -5.14
CA GLY A 133 4.23 -1.94 -5.06
C GLY A 133 2.88 -2.27 -5.73
N ALA A 134 2.87 -3.15 -6.73
CA ALA A 134 1.63 -3.64 -7.33
C ALA A 134 0.95 -4.72 -6.48
N VAL A 135 1.72 -5.63 -5.89
CA VAL A 135 1.22 -6.81 -5.18
C VAL A 135 0.73 -6.45 -3.79
N MET A 136 1.38 -5.51 -3.10
CA MET A 136 0.99 -5.10 -1.74
C MET A 136 -0.43 -4.52 -1.65
N ARG A 137 -0.96 -4.03 -2.78
CA ARG A 137 -2.24 -3.31 -2.86
C ARG A 137 -3.31 -4.00 -3.73
N ILE A 138 -3.10 -5.27 -4.09
CA ILE A 138 -3.98 -5.98 -5.04
C ILE A 138 -5.29 -6.48 -4.42
N SER A 139 -5.32 -6.60 -3.08
CA SER A 139 -6.41 -7.27 -2.36
C SER A 139 -7.83 -6.81 -2.73
N PRO A 140 -8.14 -5.50 -2.99
CA PRO A 140 -9.49 -5.10 -3.34
C PRO A 140 -10.00 -5.74 -4.63
N ILE A 141 -9.11 -6.04 -5.58
CA ILE A 141 -9.45 -6.66 -6.87
C ILE A 141 -9.86 -8.12 -6.68
N GLU A 142 -9.16 -8.86 -5.82
CA GLU A 142 -9.47 -10.27 -5.55
C GLU A 142 -10.78 -10.42 -4.76
N LEU A 143 -11.09 -9.46 -3.88
CA LEU A 143 -12.24 -9.55 -2.97
C LEU A 143 -13.59 -9.32 -3.66
N ILE A 144 -13.63 -8.65 -4.81
CA ILE A 144 -14.86 -8.36 -5.55
C ILE A 144 -15.30 -9.51 -6.48
N HIS A 145 -14.42 -10.47 -6.77
CA HIS A 145 -14.68 -11.62 -7.64
C HIS A 145 -14.37 -12.96 -6.92
N PRO A 146 -15.01 -13.27 -5.77
CA PRO A 146 -14.71 -14.51 -5.05
C PRO A 146 -15.15 -15.73 -5.87
N GLY A 147 -14.17 -16.43 -6.47
CA GLY A 147 -14.38 -17.69 -7.20
C GLY A 147 -14.54 -17.56 -8.73
N ASP A 148 -14.16 -16.42 -9.30
CA ASP A 148 -14.04 -16.11 -10.73
C ASP A 148 -12.58 -15.74 -11.05
#